data_AF-Q1L0A4-F1
#
_entry.id   AF-Q1L0A4-F1
#
_cell.length_a   1.000
_cell.length_b   1.000
_cell.length_c   1.000
_cell.angle_alpha   90.00
_cell.angle_beta   90.00
_cell.angle_gamma   90.00
#
_symmetry.space_group_name_H-M   'P 1'
#
loop_
_entity.id
_entity.type
_entity.pdbx_description
1 polymer ?
#
loop_
_entity_poly.entity_id
_entity_poly.type
_entity_poly.pdbx_seq_one_letter_code
_entity_poly.pdbx_strand_id
1 'polypeptide(L)'
;IHYLVDSVEKTKIITPDHLREAFIKCAAAETFVSWKYYKSKNNNGENTLDEQLKEGKIPPEFLRSMFYTYADYRDIYLDKDISKKEGDVKKAKDKIDEIFPNIDGKTNDTKRKEFWKENGKEIWKGMICGLSHAGGADKETLTKTYPYNNVKFSGGTNPPTLEEFA
;
A
#
# COMPACT_ATOMS: atom_id res chain seq x y z
N ILE A 1 -4.52 -7.20 -3.68
CA ILE A 1 -3.56 -8.32 -3.40
C ILE A 1 -3.29 -9.27 -4.59
N HIS A 2 -3.55 -8.88 -5.85
CA HIS A 2 -3.42 -9.76 -7.03
C HIS A 2 -2.08 -10.52 -7.12
N TYR A 3 -0.94 -9.83 -7.01
CA TYR A 3 0.39 -10.45 -7.15
C TYR A 3 0.72 -11.46 -6.04
N LEU A 4 -0.02 -11.48 -4.93
CA LEU A 4 0.13 -12.47 -3.86
C LEU A 4 -0.70 -13.74 -4.09
N VAL A 5 -1.75 -13.66 -4.92
CA VAL A 5 -2.79 -14.70 -5.00
C VAL A 5 -2.97 -15.28 -6.40
N ASP A 6 -2.57 -14.54 -7.42
CA ASP A 6 -2.61 -15.00 -8.80
C ASP A 6 -1.79 -16.27 -8.97
N SER A 7 -2.32 -17.22 -9.75
CA SER A 7 -1.75 -18.56 -9.89
C SER A 7 -0.34 -18.58 -10.46
N VAL A 8 0.02 -17.60 -11.29
CA VAL A 8 1.33 -17.49 -11.95
C VAL A 8 2.23 -16.52 -11.19
N GLU A 9 1.72 -15.38 -10.72
CA GLU A 9 2.55 -14.44 -9.97
C GLU A 9 3.02 -15.03 -8.64
N LYS A 10 2.16 -15.78 -7.93
CA LYS A 10 2.54 -16.36 -6.63
C LYS A 10 3.68 -17.37 -6.72
N THR A 11 3.87 -18.05 -7.86
CA THR A 11 4.97 -19.03 -8.01
C THR A 11 6.33 -18.36 -8.15
N LYS A 12 6.35 -17.05 -8.46
CA LYS A 12 7.57 -16.25 -8.51
C LYS A 12 8.02 -15.80 -7.11
N ILE A 13 7.14 -15.89 -6.11
CA ILE A 13 7.41 -15.48 -4.74
C ILE A 13 8.05 -16.65 -3.99
N ILE A 14 9.39 -16.69 -4.01
CA ILE A 14 10.22 -17.71 -3.35
C ILE A 14 11.20 -17.13 -2.33
N THR A 15 11.34 -15.80 -2.24
CA THR A 15 12.23 -15.11 -1.28
C THR A 15 11.51 -13.93 -0.62
N PRO A 16 12.03 -13.42 0.52
CA PRO A 16 11.56 -12.16 1.11
C PRO A 16 11.56 -10.97 0.14
N ASP A 17 12.58 -10.85 -0.72
CA ASP A 17 12.64 -9.78 -1.72
C ASP A 17 11.54 -9.89 -2.78
N HIS A 18 11.25 -11.09 -3.28
CA HIS A 18 10.13 -11.29 -4.20
C HIS A 18 8.79 -10.98 -3.53
N LEU A 19 8.64 -11.29 -2.23
CA LEU A 19 7.45 -10.94 -1.47
C LEU A 19 7.31 -9.42 -1.33
N ARG A 20 8.41 -8.71 -1.01
CA ARG A 20 8.46 -7.23 -1.00
C ARG A 20 7.97 -6.67 -2.33
N GLU A 21 8.53 -7.15 -3.44
CA GLU A 21 8.14 -6.70 -4.77
C GLU A 21 6.66 -6.94 -5.08
N ALA A 22 6.11 -8.08 -4.66
CA ALA A 22 4.69 -8.38 -4.83
C ALA A 22 3.80 -7.39 -4.05
N PHE A 23 4.18 -7.02 -2.82
CA PHE A 23 3.49 -5.99 -2.04
C PHE A 23 3.57 -4.61 -2.70
N ILE A 24 4.76 -4.21 -3.18
CA ILE A 24 4.95 -2.94 -3.91
C ILE A 24 4.03 -2.90 -5.14
N LYS A 25 4.02 -3.96 -5.95
CA LYS A 25 3.18 -4.06 -7.16
C LYS A 25 1.69 -4.04 -6.82
N CYS A 26 1.27 -4.75 -5.75
CA CYS A 26 -0.11 -4.72 -5.29
C CYS A 26 -0.54 -3.31 -4.87
N ALA A 27 0.24 -2.64 -4.01
CA ALA A 27 -0.09 -1.33 -3.49
C ALA A 27 -0.08 -0.25 -4.58
N ALA A 28 0.87 -0.33 -5.52
CA ALA A 28 0.93 0.53 -6.70
C ALA A 28 -0.30 0.35 -7.60
N ALA A 29 -0.65 -0.90 -7.92
CA ALA A 29 -1.81 -1.21 -8.76
C ALA A 29 -3.12 -0.78 -8.09
N GLU A 30 -3.29 -1.07 -6.79
CA GLU A 30 -4.47 -0.65 -6.02
C GLU A 30 -4.63 0.87 -6.05
N THR A 31 -3.54 1.61 -5.82
CA THR A 31 -3.55 3.07 -5.86
C THR A 31 -3.90 3.60 -7.24
N PHE A 32 -3.34 2.99 -8.30
CA PHE A 32 -3.60 3.39 -9.67
C PHE A 32 -5.08 3.24 -10.04
N VAL A 33 -5.70 2.11 -9.70
CA VAL A 33 -7.11 1.86 -9.99
C VAL A 33 -8.00 2.70 -9.07
N SER A 34 -7.63 2.86 -7.80
CA SER A 34 -8.34 3.69 -6.82
C SER A 34 -8.38 5.15 -7.23
N TRP A 35 -7.30 5.69 -7.81
CA TRP A 35 -7.30 7.05 -8.36
C TRP A 35 -8.31 7.21 -9.49
N LYS A 36 -8.35 6.27 -10.43
CA LYS A 36 -9.34 6.28 -11.52
C LYS A 36 -10.77 6.24 -10.99
N TYR A 37 -11.02 5.38 -9.99
CA TYR A 37 -12.32 5.30 -9.34
C TYR A 37 -12.68 6.60 -8.61
N TYR A 38 -11.77 7.16 -7.82
CA TYR A 38 -11.94 8.43 -7.12
C TYR A 38 -12.32 9.55 -8.11
N LYS A 39 -11.59 9.67 -9.22
CA LYS A 39 -11.93 10.62 -10.29
C LYS A 39 -13.34 10.36 -10.83
N SER A 40 -13.69 9.13 -11.16
CA SER A 40 -15.03 8.83 -11.71
C SER A 40 -16.20 9.23 -10.81
N LYS A 41 -15.97 9.39 -9.49
CA LYS A 41 -16.99 9.77 -8.50
C LYS A 41 -16.98 11.23 -8.10
N ASN A 42 -15.82 11.89 -8.21
CA ASN A 42 -15.62 13.25 -7.69
C ASN A 42 -15.41 14.28 -8.81
N ASN A 43 -15.37 13.86 -10.07
CA ASN A 43 -15.14 14.75 -11.17
C ASN A 43 -16.48 15.24 -11.77
N ASN A 44 -16.78 16.53 -11.60
CA ASN A 44 -17.98 17.18 -12.15
C ASN A 44 -17.86 17.50 -13.67
N GLY A 45 -16.98 16.80 -14.40
CA GLY A 45 -16.77 17.00 -15.84
C GLY A 45 -15.53 17.80 -16.24
N GLU A 46 -14.75 18.34 -15.30
CA GLU A 46 -13.51 19.09 -15.57
C GLU A 46 -12.26 18.28 -15.17
N ASN A 47 -11.12 18.40 -15.85
CA ASN A 47 -9.92 17.60 -15.53
C ASN A 47 -9.12 18.09 -14.30
N THR A 48 -9.78 18.77 -13.36
CA THR A 48 -9.17 19.55 -12.28
C THR A 48 -8.38 18.70 -11.29
N LEU A 49 -8.79 17.45 -11.04
CA LEU A 49 -8.10 16.55 -10.12
C LEU A 49 -6.72 16.11 -10.63
N ASP A 50 -6.59 15.83 -11.93
CA ASP A 50 -5.29 15.48 -12.51
C ASP A 50 -4.35 16.70 -12.59
N GLU A 51 -4.90 17.90 -12.82
CA GLU A 51 -4.15 19.15 -12.79
C GLU A 51 -3.61 19.45 -11.38
N GLN A 52 -4.45 19.34 -10.35
CA GLN A 52 -4.02 19.46 -8.95
C GLN A 52 -2.93 18.44 -8.59
N LEU A 53 -3.08 17.20 -9.06
CA LEU A 53 -2.10 16.15 -8.80
C LEU A 53 -0.76 16.44 -9.50
N LYS A 54 -0.78 17.00 -10.71
CA LYS A 54 0.43 17.45 -11.44
C LYS A 54 1.16 18.60 -10.73
N GLU A 55 0.44 19.45 -10.00
CA GLU A 55 1.03 20.44 -9.09
C GLU A 55 1.61 19.81 -7.81
N GLY A 56 1.53 18.48 -7.67
CA GLY A 56 2.02 17.75 -6.51
C GLY A 56 1.04 17.73 -5.34
N LYS A 57 -0.25 18.01 -5.55
CA LYS A 57 -1.27 18.05 -4.49
C LYS A 57 -2.19 16.83 -4.61
N ILE A 58 -2.11 15.94 -3.62
CA ILE A 58 -3.05 14.83 -3.45
C ILE A 58 -4.28 15.34 -2.68
N PRO A 59 -5.51 15.15 -3.20
CA PRO A 59 -6.74 15.50 -2.48
C PRO A 59 -6.76 14.86 -1.08
N PRO A 60 -7.08 15.60 0.00
CA PRO A 60 -6.99 15.08 1.37
C PRO A 60 -7.78 13.79 1.62
N GLU A 61 -8.99 13.68 1.04
CA GLU A 61 -9.83 12.47 1.17
C GLU A 61 -9.21 11.26 0.44
N PHE A 62 -8.55 11.49 -0.71
CA PHE A 62 -7.86 10.42 -1.42
C PHE A 62 -6.57 10.01 -0.68
N LEU A 63 -5.81 10.97 -0.15
CA LEU A 63 -4.64 10.69 0.68
C LEU A 63 -5.03 9.83 1.90
N ARG A 64 -6.16 10.13 2.53
CA ARG A 64 -6.70 9.32 3.63
C ARG A 64 -6.97 7.88 3.20
N SER A 65 -7.59 7.69 2.04
CA SER A 65 -7.84 6.36 1.49
C SER A 65 -6.54 5.58 1.20
N MET A 66 -5.48 6.26 0.76
CA MET A 66 -4.16 5.65 0.60
C MET A 66 -3.58 5.18 1.94
N PHE A 67 -3.72 5.96 3.02
CA PHE A 67 -3.26 5.55 4.36
C PHE A 67 -3.96 4.27 4.84
N TYR A 68 -5.29 4.20 4.68
CA TYR A 68 -6.04 2.99 5.04
C TYR A 68 -5.60 1.78 4.21
N THR A 69 -5.44 1.95 2.91
CA THR A 69 -4.98 0.88 2.02
C THR A 69 -3.59 0.38 2.43
N TYR A 70 -2.66 1.29 2.76
CA TYR A 70 -1.33 0.93 3.25
C TYR A 70 -1.39 0.15 4.57
N ALA A 71 -2.24 0.58 5.51
CA ALA A 71 -2.46 -0.12 6.77
C ALA A 71 -3.10 -1.50 6.57
N ASP A 72 -4.05 -1.66 5.64
CA ASP A 72 -4.61 -2.98 5.30
C ASP A 72 -3.54 -3.93 4.78
N TYR A 73 -2.61 -3.46 3.92
CA TYR A 73 -1.48 -4.26 3.47
C TYR A 73 -0.56 -4.67 4.64
N ARG A 74 -0.28 -3.76 5.59
CA ARG A 74 0.49 -4.07 6.81
C ARG A 74 -0.20 -5.14 7.62
N ASP A 75 -1.48 -4.96 7.89
CA ASP A 75 -2.23 -5.81 8.80
C ASP A 75 -2.42 -7.20 8.18
N ILE A 76 -2.59 -7.31 6.85
CA ILE A 76 -2.53 -8.61 6.16
C ILE A 76 -1.15 -9.25 6.32
N TYR A 77 -0.07 -8.48 6.19
CA TYR A 77 1.30 -8.99 6.31
C TYR A 77 1.62 -9.51 7.72
N LEU A 78 1.20 -8.75 8.74
CA LEU A 78 1.40 -9.08 10.16
C LEU A 78 0.37 -10.05 10.73
N ASP A 79 -0.60 -10.50 9.92
CA ASP A 79 -1.77 -11.26 10.35
C ASP A 79 -2.58 -10.61 11.49
N LYS A 80 -2.77 -9.29 11.38
CA LYS A 80 -3.60 -8.47 12.27
C LYS A 80 -4.88 -7.98 11.59
N ASP A 81 -5.04 -8.25 10.30
CA ASP A 81 -6.24 -7.84 9.58
C ASP A 81 -7.47 -8.55 10.15
N ILE A 82 -8.60 -7.83 10.14
CA ILE A 82 -9.89 -8.30 10.65
C ILE A 82 -10.68 -9.15 9.64
N SER A 83 -10.10 -9.42 8.46
CA SER A 83 -10.80 -10.13 7.40
C SER A 83 -10.99 -11.59 7.77
N LYS A 84 -12.05 -12.20 7.23
CA LYS A 84 -12.18 -13.65 7.22
C LYS A 84 -10.97 -14.25 6.49
N LYS A 85 -10.38 -15.29 7.07
CA LYS A 85 -9.20 -15.97 6.52
C LYS A 85 -9.60 -16.98 5.46
N GLU A 86 -10.31 -16.49 4.44
CA GLU A 86 -10.86 -17.25 3.33
C GLU A 86 -10.49 -16.59 1.99
N GLY A 87 -10.75 -17.30 0.87
CA GLY A 87 -10.52 -16.77 -0.47
C GLY A 87 -9.11 -16.23 -0.68
N ASP A 88 -9.01 -15.02 -1.21
CA ASP A 88 -7.73 -14.40 -1.54
C ASP A 88 -6.94 -13.94 -0.31
N VAL A 89 -7.61 -13.57 0.79
CA VAL A 89 -6.92 -13.27 2.06
C VAL A 89 -6.19 -14.51 2.57
N LYS A 90 -6.85 -15.69 2.53
CA LYS A 90 -6.20 -16.95 2.90
C LYS A 90 -4.99 -17.24 2.01
N LYS A 91 -5.13 -17.12 0.69
CA LYS A 91 -4.03 -17.37 -0.26
C LYS A 91 -2.84 -16.45 -0.01
N ALA A 92 -3.09 -15.16 0.26
CA ALA A 92 -2.03 -14.21 0.58
C ALA A 92 -1.32 -14.59 1.88
N LYS A 93 -2.08 -14.94 2.92
CA LYS A 93 -1.51 -15.42 4.19
C LYS A 93 -0.70 -16.69 4.03
N ASP A 94 -1.22 -17.70 3.36
CA ASP A 94 -0.52 -18.96 3.11
C ASP A 94 0.83 -18.69 2.42
N LYS A 95 0.87 -17.76 1.45
CA LYS A 95 2.11 -17.38 0.76
C LYS A 95 3.07 -16.62 1.67
N ILE A 96 2.59 -15.75 2.55
CA ILE A 96 3.43 -15.05 3.52
C ILE A 96 4.00 -16.03 4.54
N ASP A 97 3.21 -16.99 5.01
CA ASP A 97 3.63 -18.06 5.91
C ASP A 97 4.67 -19.00 5.26
N GLU A 98 4.60 -19.23 3.95
CA GLU A 98 5.62 -19.99 3.21
C GLU A 98 7.00 -19.30 3.25
N ILE A 99 7.04 -17.98 3.10
CA ILE A 99 8.29 -17.18 3.11
C ILE A 99 8.75 -16.87 4.54
N PHE A 100 7.82 -16.68 5.46
CA PHE A 100 8.05 -16.41 6.87
C PHE A 100 7.31 -17.44 7.74
N PRO A 101 7.85 -18.67 7.87
CA PRO A 101 7.21 -19.75 8.60
C PRO A 101 6.87 -19.42 10.04
N ASN A 102 5.74 -19.96 10.48
CA ASN A 102 5.28 -19.89 11.85
C ASN A 102 6.25 -20.63 12.80
N ILE A 103 6.44 -20.08 14.00
CA ILE A 103 7.24 -20.69 15.07
C ILE A 103 6.24 -21.22 16.12
N ASP A 104 6.31 -22.51 16.42
CA ASP A 104 5.43 -23.17 17.41
C ASP A 104 3.93 -22.95 17.14
N GLY A 105 3.54 -22.97 15.86
CA GLY A 105 2.16 -22.74 15.43
C GLY A 105 1.68 -21.30 15.55
N LYS A 106 2.59 -20.35 15.83
CA LYS A 106 2.30 -18.91 15.94
C LYS A 106 3.03 -18.11 14.86
N THR A 107 2.43 -17.01 14.45
CA THR A 107 3.03 -16.05 13.53
C THR A 107 4.40 -15.60 14.03
N ASN A 108 5.38 -15.57 13.12
CA ASN A 108 6.72 -15.06 13.41
C ASN A 108 6.73 -13.52 13.47
N ASP A 109 6.08 -13.00 14.50
CA ASP A 109 5.80 -11.58 14.69
C ASP A 109 7.05 -10.70 14.63
N THR A 110 8.16 -11.16 15.20
CA THR A 110 9.41 -10.40 15.26
C THR A 110 9.97 -10.17 13.86
N LYS A 111 10.19 -11.24 13.09
CA LYS A 111 10.76 -11.12 11.74
C LYS A 111 9.85 -10.34 10.79
N ARG A 112 8.54 -10.53 10.90
CA ARG A 112 7.58 -9.77 10.07
C ARG A 112 7.57 -8.29 10.43
N LYS A 113 7.59 -7.93 11.72
CA LYS A 113 7.70 -6.51 12.14
C LYS A 113 8.99 -5.86 11.65
N GLU A 114 10.12 -6.58 11.74
CA GLU A 114 11.41 -6.11 11.22
C GLU A 114 11.36 -5.89 9.71
N PHE A 115 10.84 -6.87 8.97
CA PHE A 115 10.68 -6.76 7.52
C PHE A 115 9.80 -5.55 7.14
N TRP A 116 8.67 -5.36 7.81
CA TRP A 116 7.79 -4.23 7.52
C TRP A 116 8.48 -2.90 7.83
N LYS A 117 9.18 -2.80 8.97
CA LYS A 117 9.96 -1.60 9.33
C LYS A 117 11.00 -1.24 8.27
N GLU A 118 11.67 -2.25 7.70
CA GLU A 118 12.69 -2.04 6.66
C GLU A 118 12.10 -1.65 5.31
N ASN A 119 10.94 -2.23 4.95
CA ASN A 119 10.42 -2.22 3.57
C ASN A 119 9.12 -1.41 3.39
N GLY A 120 8.45 -1.00 4.46
CA GLY A 120 7.20 -0.23 4.41
C GLY A 120 7.32 1.06 3.60
N LYS A 121 8.45 1.75 3.76
CA LYS A 121 8.80 2.93 2.93
C LYS A 121 8.79 2.65 1.42
N GLU A 122 9.18 1.45 0.99
CA GLU A 122 9.22 1.08 -0.42
C GLU A 122 7.82 0.75 -0.95
N ILE A 123 6.95 0.18 -0.10
CA ILE A 123 5.54 -0.03 -0.42
C ILE A 123 4.83 1.32 -0.60
N TRP A 124 5.05 2.28 0.30
CA TRP A 124 4.52 3.64 0.16
C TRP A 124 5.02 4.33 -1.12
N LYS A 125 6.32 4.23 -1.42
CA LYS A 125 6.87 4.72 -2.72
C LYS A 125 6.20 4.05 -3.91
N GLY A 126 5.87 2.75 -3.81
CA GLY A 126 5.09 2.02 -4.80
C GLY A 126 3.71 2.66 -5.03
N MET A 127 3.00 3.00 -3.96
CA MET A 127 1.71 3.70 -4.04
C MET A 127 1.84 5.07 -4.71
N ILE A 128 2.85 5.87 -4.33
CA ILE A 128 3.14 7.18 -4.96
C ILE A 128 3.44 7.01 -6.46
N CYS A 129 4.20 5.98 -6.83
CA CYS A 129 4.47 5.65 -8.23
C CYS A 129 3.18 5.27 -8.99
N GLY A 130 2.34 4.41 -8.40
CA GLY A 130 1.03 4.07 -8.96
C GLY A 130 0.16 5.30 -9.19
N LEU A 131 0.13 6.22 -8.23
CA LEU A 131 -0.61 7.47 -8.32
C LEU A 131 -0.04 8.40 -9.41
N SER A 132 1.28 8.56 -9.47
CA SER A 132 1.93 9.41 -10.47
C SER A 132 1.59 8.96 -11.89
N HIS A 133 1.60 7.65 -12.16
CA HIS A 133 1.19 7.09 -13.44
C HIS A 133 -0.32 7.22 -13.71
N ALA A 134 -1.17 7.18 -12.68
CA ALA A 134 -2.62 7.24 -12.84
C ALA A 134 -3.15 8.63 -13.18
N GLY A 135 -2.50 9.69 -12.70
CA GLY A 135 -2.88 11.08 -12.97
C GLY A 135 -1.85 11.88 -13.78
N GLY A 136 -0.76 11.26 -14.20
CA GLY A 136 0.27 11.91 -15.03
C GLY A 136 1.07 12.97 -14.28
N ALA A 137 1.22 12.83 -12.97
CA ALA A 137 2.02 13.71 -12.15
C ALA A 137 3.49 13.28 -12.09
N ASP A 138 4.38 14.20 -11.77
CA ASP A 138 5.79 13.88 -11.56
C ASP A 138 5.99 13.12 -10.24
N LYS A 139 6.56 11.92 -10.35
CA LYS A 139 6.79 11.01 -9.22
C LYS A 139 7.73 11.64 -8.17
N GLU A 140 8.77 12.35 -8.61
CA GLU A 140 9.74 12.95 -7.68
C GLU A 140 9.09 14.04 -6.83
N THR A 141 8.26 14.86 -7.47
CA THR A 141 7.48 15.93 -6.84
C THR A 141 6.58 15.33 -5.76
N LEU A 142 5.76 14.32 -6.09
CA LEU A 142 4.91 13.65 -5.10
C LEU A 142 5.71 12.99 -3.97
N THR A 143 6.86 12.38 -4.28
CA THR A 143 7.73 11.76 -3.26
C THR A 143 8.32 12.79 -2.30
N LYS A 144 8.69 13.98 -2.80
CA LYS A 144 9.19 15.10 -1.99
C LYS A 144 8.10 15.74 -1.15
N THR A 145 6.87 15.86 -1.69
CA THR A 145 5.73 16.45 -0.98
C THR A 145 5.15 15.50 0.08
N TYR A 146 5.14 14.19 -0.18
CA TYR A 146 4.57 13.16 0.71
C TYR A 146 5.61 12.10 1.13
N PRO A 147 6.70 12.50 1.80
CA PRO A 147 7.75 11.57 2.20
C PRO A 147 7.26 10.65 3.34
N TYR A 148 7.57 9.36 3.24
CA TYR A 148 7.11 8.31 4.16
C TYR A 148 7.21 8.70 5.65
N ASN A 149 8.38 9.18 6.09
CA ASN A 149 8.64 9.47 7.51
C ASN A 149 7.83 10.65 8.06
N ASN A 150 7.40 11.59 7.21
CA ASN A 150 6.80 12.85 7.66
C ASN A 150 5.38 13.07 7.16
N VAL A 151 4.88 12.24 6.24
CA VAL A 151 3.52 12.36 5.74
C VAL A 151 2.54 12.00 6.86
N LYS A 152 1.61 12.92 7.14
CA LYS A 152 0.65 12.81 8.25
C LYS A 152 -0.74 12.48 7.75
N PHE A 153 -1.49 11.77 8.59
CA PHE A 153 -2.91 11.57 8.39
C PHE A 153 -3.65 12.92 8.36
N SER A 154 -4.77 13.02 7.64
CA SER A 154 -5.57 14.25 7.62
C SER A 154 -6.46 14.36 8.87
N GLY A 155 -6.49 15.52 9.54
CA GLY A 155 -7.44 15.83 10.61
C GLY A 155 -6.83 15.86 12.03
N GLY A 156 -7.46 16.60 12.95
CA GLY A 156 -6.99 16.76 14.34
C GLY A 156 -5.87 17.81 14.51
N THR A 157 -5.51 18.09 15.78
CA THR A 157 -4.48 19.09 16.15
C THR A 157 -3.04 18.56 16.04
N ASN A 158 -2.84 17.24 16.02
CA ASN A 158 -1.56 16.60 15.75
C ASN A 158 -1.76 15.16 15.24
N PRO A 159 -2.11 14.98 13.95
CA PRO A 159 -2.30 13.64 13.39
C PRO A 159 -1.00 12.82 13.41
N PRO A 160 -1.11 11.48 13.55
CA PRO A 160 0.05 10.59 13.48
C PRO A 160 0.69 10.62 12.09
N THR A 161 1.98 10.31 12.03
CA THR A 161 2.65 10.03 10.75
C THR A 161 2.14 8.70 10.17
N LEU A 162 2.39 8.46 8.89
CA LEU A 162 2.11 7.17 8.27
C LEU A 162 2.84 6.03 8.99
N GLU A 163 4.10 6.22 9.37
CA GLU A 163 4.89 5.22 10.09
C GLU A 163 4.30 4.91 11.48
N GLU A 164 3.77 5.91 12.20
CA GLU A 164 3.14 5.70 13.51
C GLU A 164 1.77 5.04 13.39
N PHE A 165 1.02 5.37 12.32
CA PHE A 165 -0.29 4.79 12.05
C PHE A 165 -0.18 3.33 11.59
N ALA A 166 0.80 3.06 10.71
CA ALA A 166 0.93 1.83 9.91
C ALA A 166 2.31 1.15 10.06
#